data_AF-A0A3R7WE68-F1
#
_entry.id   AF-A0A3R7WE68-F1
#
_cell.length_a   1.000
_cell.length_b   1.000
_cell.length_c   1.000
_cell.angle_alpha   90.00
_cell.angle_beta   90.00
_cell.angle_gamma   90.00
#
_symmetry.space_group_name_H-M   'P 1'
#
loop_
_entity.id
_entity.type
_entity.pdbx_description
1 polymer ?
#
loop_
_entity_poly.entity_id
_entity_poly.type
_entity_poly.pdbx_seq_one_letter_code
_entity_poly.pdbx_strand_id
1 'polypeptide(L)'
;MLHTDVIRALLSNDNAVRHQAESTYTQIKARQPVELATALLTLTSVQTNPSDVETRTFAPVLLRRLVETEGLPNDAAYRAQMKAQLLATLVQESQPSIRRKVSHVVAQIARQDASWPELLPSMVHLTQSPDASIQVTALDVLAMLAEYTGATLKVHHEQLTHLFTSFISSSTASKASRVAAWKALSAFVLHLESNDALQPFSQILPPFLQ
;
A
#
# COMPACT_ATOMS: atom_id res chain seq x y z
N MET A 1 19.57 -22.74 5.22
CA MET A 1 19.00 -21.60 5.95
C MET A 1 17.51 -21.58 5.70
N LEU A 2 16.69 -21.32 6.72
CA LEU A 2 15.27 -21.04 6.49
C LEU A 2 15.15 -19.72 5.70
N HIS A 3 14.07 -19.56 4.94
CA HIS A 3 13.82 -18.36 4.14
C HIS A 3 13.93 -17.08 4.98
N THR A 4 13.43 -17.12 6.22
CA THR A 4 13.49 -16.01 7.18
C THR A 4 14.92 -15.67 7.60
N ASP A 5 15.79 -16.67 7.76
CA ASP A 5 17.18 -16.45 8.16
C ASP A 5 17.95 -15.75 7.05
N VAL A 6 17.68 -16.12 5.79
CA VAL A 6 18.29 -15.47 4.62
C VAL A 6 17.87 -14.01 4.56
N ILE A 7 16.57 -13.72 4.77
CA ILE A 7 16.05 -12.35 4.75
C ILE A 7 16.67 -11.48 5.84
N ARG A 8 16.82 -12.01 7.06
CA ARG A 8 17.50 -11.28 8.15
C ARG A 8 19.00 -11.12 7.89
N ALA A 9 19.66 -12.11 7.30
CA ALA A 9 21.09 -12.03 6.97
C ALA A 9 21.41 -10.96 5.91
N LEU A 10 20.44 -10.56 5.07
CA LEU A 10 20.60 -9.42 4.16
C LEU A 10 20.79 -8.08 4.88
N LEU A 11 20.37 -7.98 6.14
CA LEU A 11 20.54 -6.79 6.99
C LEU A 11 21.87 -6.82 7.77
N SER A 12 22.68 -7.86 7.61
CA SER A 12 23.96 -7.98 8.32
C SER A 12 24.93 -6.88 7.92
N ASN A 13 25.67 -6.35 8.92
CA ASN A 13 26.79 -5.44 8.70
C ASN A 13 28.05 -6.16 8.18
N ASP A 14 28.08 -7.49 8.22
CA ASP A 14 29.16 -8.30 7.64
C ASP A 14 28.90 -8.50 6.14
N ASN A 15 29.80 -7.97 5.31
CA ASN A 15 29.72 -8.06 3.85
C ASN A 15 29.74 -9.51 3.34
N ALA A 16 30.50 -10.41 3.96
CA ALA A 16 30.56 -11.81 3.53
C ALA A 16 29.23 -12.52 3.81
N VAL A 17 28.63 -12.27 4.98
CA VAL A 17 27.31 -12.79 5.33
C VAL A 17 26.24 -12.23 4.37
N ARG A 18 26.27 -10.92 4.12
CA ARG A 18 25.31 -10.26 3.22
C ARG A 18 25.42 -10.77 1.79
N HIS A 19 26.62 -10.90 1.23
CA HIS A 19 26.80 -11.43 -0.13
C HIS A 19 26.36 -12.89 -0.26
N GLN A 20 26.63 -13.72 0.76
CA GLN A 20 26.13 -15.09 0.77
C GLN A 20 24.59 -15.14 0.84
N ALA A 21 23.99 -14.25 1.63
CA ALA A 21 22.54 -14.12 1.72
C ALA A 21 21.92 -13.63 0.40
N GLU A 22 22.53 -12.66 -0.29
CA GLU A 22 22.09 -12.15 -1.60
C GLU A 22 22.09 -13.24 -2.67
N SER A 23 23.15 -14.05 -2.73
CA SER A 23 23.26 -15.19 -3.64
C SER A 23 22.15 -16.22 -3.35
N THR A 24 21.97 -16.55 -2.08
CA THR A 24 20.93 -17.51 -1.63
C THR A 24 19.52 -16.97 -1.91
N TYR A 25 19.27 -15.69 -1.64
CA TYR A 25 18.00 -15.02 -1.92
C TYR A 25 17.66 -15.07 -3.41
N THR A 26 18.63 -14.82 -4.27
CA THR A 26 18.44 -14.88 -5.73
C THR A 26 18.06 -16.28 -6.21
N GLN A 27 18.70 -17.32 -5.65
CA GLN A 27 18.36 -18.71 -5.95
C GLN A 27 16.96 -19.09 -5.47
N ILE A 28 16.60 -18.70 -4.25
CA ILE A 28 15.26 -18.93 -3.68
C ILE A 28 14.21 -18.22 -4.52
N LYS A 29 14.42 -16.94 -4.86
CA LYS A 29 13.51 -16.14 -5.68
C LYS A 29 13.18 -16.84 -7.00
N ALA A 30 14.18 -17.41 -7.67
CA ALA A 30 14.01 -18.08 -8.94
C ALA A 30 13.33 -19.47 -8.84
N ARG A 31 13.51 -20.18 -7.72
CA ARG A 31 13.04 -21.57 -7.57
C ARG A 31 11.74 -21.71 -6.78
N GLN A 32 11.53 -20.82 -5.82
CA GLN A 32 10.51 -20.89 -4.77
C GLN A 32 9.91 -19.49 -4.48
N PRO A 33 9.38 -18.78 -5.49
CA PRO A 33 8.87 -17.42 -5.31
C PRO A 33 7.66 -17.36 -4.37
N VAL A 34 6.83 -18.40 -4.30
CA VAL A 34 5.63 -18.43 -3.44
C VAL A 34 6.01 -18.63 -1.97
N GLU A 35 6.95 -19.51 -1.68
CA GLU A 35 7.50 -19.72 -0.34
C GLU A 35 8.23 -18.45 0.15
N LEU A 36 8.98 -17.81 -0.74
CA LEU A 36 9.62 -16.52 -0.45
C LEU A 36 8.60 -15.43 -0.16
N ALA A 37 7.53 -15.32 -0.96
CA ALA A 37 6.45 -14.38 -0.70
C ALA A 37 5.77 -14.64 0.65
N THR A 38 5.57 -15.90 1.02
CA THR A 38 4.99 -16.31 2.31
C THR A 38 5.89 -15.90 3.48
N ALA A 39 7.20 -16.13 3.36
CA ALA A 39 8.17 -15.69 4.35
C ALA A 39 8.18 -14.16 4.49
N LEU A 40 8.17 -13.42 3.38
CA LEU A 40 8.15 -11.96 3.40
C LEU A 40 6.86 -11.38 4.00
N LEU A 41 5.69 -11.96 3.68
CA LEU A 41 4.42 -11.59 4.31
C LEU A 41 4.46 -11.83 5.83
N THR A 42 4.94 -13.01 6.23
CA THR A 42 5.09 -13.37 7.65
C THR A 42 6.01 -12.39 8.37
N LEU A 43 7.12 -12.01 7.75
CA LEU A 43 8.08 -11.06 8.31
C LEU A 43 7.58 -9.62 8.34
N THR A 44 6.62 -9.26 7.49
CA THR A 44 6.04 -7.91 7.46
C THR A 44 5.05 -7.69 8.61
N SER A 45 4.39 -8.75 9.09
CA SER A 45 3.34 -8.64 10.11
C SER A 45 3.89 -8.32 11.51
N VAL A 46 3.28 -7.33 12.17
CA VAL A 46 3.56 -6.98 13.57
C VAL A 46 3.14 -8.08 14.55
N GLN A 47 2.16 -8.92 14.19
CA GLN A 47 1.69 -10.00 15.05
C GLN A 47 2.73 -11.11 15.22
N THR A 48 3.47 -11.39 14.15
CA THR A 48 4.51 -12.43 14.10
C THR A 48 5.88 -11.90 14.50
N ASN A 49 6.15 -10.61 14.28
CA ASN A 49 7.45 -9.99 14.52
C ASN A 49 7.33 -8.67 15.31
N PRO A 50 6.77 -8.66 16.54
CA PRO A 50 6.39 -7.42 17.23
C PRO A 50 7.55 -6.49 17.58
N SER A 51 8.74 -7.02 17.86
CA SER A 51 9.93 -6.24 18.23
C SER A 51 10.92 -6.00 17.09
N ASP A 52 10.84 -6.75 15.99
CA ASP A 52 11.80 -6.74 14.88
C ASP A 52 11.41 -5.68 13.83
N VAL A 53 11.45 -4.40 14.23
CA VAL A 53 11.06 -3.26 13.39
C VAL A 53 11.89 -3.18 12.10
N GLU A 54 13.17 -3.54 12.15
CA GLU A 54 14.07 -3.51 11.01
C GLU A 54 13.62 -4.50 9.93
N THR A 55 13.35 -5.75 10.32
CA THR A 55 12.85 -6.77 9.38
C THR A 55 11.45 -6.42 8.87
N ARG A 56 10.54 -5.94 9.72
CA ARG A 56 9.22 -5.46 9.27
C ARG A 56 9.30 -4.28 8.30
N THR A 57 10.34 -3.46 8.41
CA THR A 57 10.60 -2.36 7.49
C THR A 57 11.16 -2.86 6.16
N PHE A 58 12.01 -3.89 6.17
CA PHE A 58 12.71 -4.38 4.99
C PHE A 58 11.89 -5.38 4.16
N ALA A 59 11.19 -6.32 4.82
CA ALA A 59 10.39 -7.35 4.18
C ALA A 59 9.37 -6.85 3.13
N PRO A 60 8.55 -5.80 3.38
CA PRO A 60 7.60 -5.33 2.37
C PRO A 60 8.30 -4.70 1.14
N VAL A 61 9.53 -4.20 1.27
CA VAL A 61 10.31 -3.69 0.13
C VAL A 61 10.69 -4.84 -0.80
N LEU A 62 11.19 -5.94 -0.23
CA LEU A 62 11.51 -7.15 -0.97
C LEU A 62 10.24 -7.79 -1.57
N LEU A 63 9.14 -7.82 -0.83
CA LEU A 63 7.86 -8.37 -1.30
C LEU A 63 7.34 -7.60 -2.52
N ARG A 64 7.37 -6.26 -2.47
CA ARG A 64 7.01 -5.44 -3.63
C ARG A 64 7.85 -5.79 -4.84
N ARG A 65 9.17 -5.89 -4.67
CA ARG A 65 10.12 -6.20 -5.76
C ARG A 65 9.89 -7.61 -6.30
N LEU A 66 9.57 -8.57 -5.44
CA LEU A 66 9.24 -9.94 -5.83
C LEU A 66 8.00 -9.95 -6.71
N VAL A 67 6.90 -9.33 -6.29
CA VAL A 67 5.66 -9.23 -7.09
C VAL A 67 5.89 -8.48 -8.40
N GLU A 68 6.72 -7.42 -8.39
CA GLU A 68 7.07 -6.67 -9.59
C GLU A 68 7.82 -7.53 -10.62
N THR A 69 8.70 -8.44 -10.18
CA THR A 69 9.61 -9.17 -11.08
C THR A 69 9.16 -10.59 -11.41
N GLU A 70 8.55 -11.31 -10.47
CA GLU A 70 8.06 -12.68 -10.66
C GLU A 70 6.54 -12.72 -10.89
N GLY A 71 5.85 -11.59 -10.72
CA GLY A 71 4.40 -11.50 -10.83
C GLY A 71 3.65 -11.98 -9.59
N LEU A 72 2.31 -12.01 -9.69
CA LEU A 72 1.46 -12.60 -8.68
C LEU A 72 1.48 -14.14 -8.74
N PRO A 73 1.41 -14.82 -7.59
CA PRO A 73 1.23 -16.26 -7.53
C PRO A 73 -0.01 -16.72 -8.32
N ASN A 74 0.08 -17.84 -9.02
CA ASN A 74 -1.02 -18.37 -9.85
C ASN A 74 -2.20 -18.92 -9.03
N ASP A 75 -1.96 -19.36 -7.80
CA ASP A 75 -3.00 -19.86 -6.90
C ASP A 75 -3.90 -18.72 -6.39
N ALA A 76 -5.19 -18.77 -6.74
CA ALA A 76 -6.18 -17.78 -6.37
C ALA A 76 -6.46 -17.74 -4.85
N ALA A 77 -6.47 -18.88 -4.17
CA ALA A 77 -6.68 -18.95 -2.73
C ALA A 77 -5.51 -18.31 -1.98
N TYR A 78 -4.28 -18.59 -2.44
CA TYR A 78 -3.09 -17.95 -1.90
C TYR A 78 -3.09 -16.43 -2.14
N ARG A 79 -3.45 -15.97 -3.34
CA ARG A 79 -3.60 -14.53 -3.63
C ARG A 79 -4.61 -13.87 -2.70
N ALA A 80 -5.76 -14.49 -2.48
CA ALA A 80 -6.79 -13.98 -1.57
C ALA A 80 -6.27 -13.86 -0.12
N GLN A 81 -5.54 -14.87 0.36
CA GLN A 81 -4.92 -14.84 1.68
C GLN A 81 -3.86 -13.73 1.80
N MET A 82 -2.99 -13.60 0.80
CA MET A 82 -1.98 -12.53 0.72
C MET A 82 -2.62 -11.14 0.80
N LYS A 83 -3.67 -10.92 -0.01
CA LYS A 83 -4.45 -9.67 -0.01
C LYS A 83 -5.04 -9.37 1.38
N ALA A 84 -5.69 -10.35 2.00
CA ALA A 84 -6.27 -10.20 3.33
C ALA A 84 -5.23 -9.87 4.40
N GLN A 85 -4.07 -10.53 4.38
CA GLN A 85 -2.97 -10.25 5.32
C GLN A 85 -2.39 -8.85 5.15
N LEU A 86 -2.21 -8.37 3.92
CA LEU A 86 -1.71 -7.02 3.67
C LEU A 86 -2.69 -5.95 4.15
N LEU A 87 -3.99 -6.13 3.90
CA LEU A 87 -5.02 -5.22 4.42
C LEU A 87 -5.05 -5.22 5.94
N ALA A 88 -4.99 -6.39 6.60
CA ALA A 88 -4.89 -6.48 8.05
C ALA A 88 -3.63 -5.78 8.58
N THR A 89 -2.49 -5.92 7.89
CA THR A 89 -1.23 -5.28 8.28
C THR A 89 -1.32 -3.75 8.23
N LEU A 90 -2.04 -3.17 7.25
CA LEU A 90 -2.26 -1.72 7.19
C LEU A 90 -3.04 -1.19 8.41
N VAL A 91 -3.88 -2.01 9.03
CA VAL A 91 -4.64 -1.63 10.24
C VAL A 91 -3.80 -1.81 11.50
N GLN A 92 -3.04 -2.90 11.58
CA GLN A 92 -2.38 -3.33 12.81
C GLN A 92 -1.00 -2.72 13.01
N GLU A 93 -0.29 -2.39 11.93
CA GLU A 93 1.07 -1.86 12.02
C GLU A 93 1.04 -0.45 12.62
N SER A 94 1.75 -0.28 13.74
CA SER A 94 1.80 0.98 14.48
C SER A 94 2.69 2.02 13.80
N GLN A 95 3.70 1.59 13.03
CA GLN A 95 4.67 2.50 12.42
C GLN A 95 4.20 3.02 11.04
N PRO A 96 3.96 4.34 10.88
CA PRO A 96 3.50 4.90 9.60
C PRO A 96 4.49 4.65 8.45
N SER A 97 5.79 4.61 8.73
CA SER A 97 6.83 4.33 7.74
C SER A 97 6.74 2.92 7.17
N ILE A 98 6.37 1.93 7.99
CA ILE A 98 6.17 0.54 7.56
C ILE A 98 4.85 0.44 6.80
N ARG A 99 3.77 1.04 7.31
CA ARG A 99 2.48 1.09 6.59
C ARG A 99 2.64 1.63 5.18
N ARG A 100 3.40 2.71 5.00
CA ARG A 100 3.70 3.26 3.67
C ARG A 100 4.37 2.24 2.74
N LYS A 101 5.30 1.43 3.25
CA LYS A 101 5.95 0.36 2.46
C LYS A 101 4.96 -0.75 2.10
N VAL A 102 4.09 -1.14 3.04
CA VAL A 102 3.00 -2.09 2.79
C VAL A 102 2.02 -1.55 1.75
N SER A 103 1.66 -0.26 1.80
CA SER A 103 0.82 0.42 0.81
C SER A 103 1.41 0.32 -0.60
N HIS A 104 2.73 0.40 -0.75
CA HIS A 104 3.38 0.18 -2.04
C HIS A 104 3.28 -1.27 -2.54
N VAL A 105 3.27 -2.27 -1.63
CA VAL A 105 2.97 -3.67 -2.00
C VAL A 105 1.53 -3.79 -2.48
N VAL A 106 0.58 -3.21 -1.72
CA VAL A 106 -0.85 -3.22 -2.06
C VAL A 106 -1.09 -2.60 -3.45
N ALA A 107 -0.52 -1.42 -3.72
CA ALA A 107 -0.61 -0.78 -5.03
C ALA A 107 -0.01 -1.63 -6.16
N GLN A 108 1.14 -2.28 -5.90
CA GLN A 108 1.77 -3.18 -6.86
C GLN A 108 0.89 -4.38 -7.22
N ILE A 109 0.22 -4.98 -6.22
CA ILE A 109 -0.73 -6.07 -6.42
C ILE A 109 -1.96 -5.59 -7.18
N ALA A 110 -2.56 -4.46 -6.78
CA ALA A 110 -3.76 -3.91 -7.42
C ALA A 110 -3.54 -3.57 -8.90
N ARG A 111 -2.32 -3.16 -9.27
CA ARG A 111 -1.95 -2.95 -10.69
C ARG A 111 -1.96 -4.24 -11.51
N GLN A 112 -1.62 -5.38 -10.92
CA GLN A 112 -1.58 -6.69 -11.60
C GLN A 112 -2.90 -7.45 -11.48
N ASP A 113 -3.73 -7.12 -10.50
CA ASP A 113 -5.02 -7.75 -10.23
C ASP A 113 -6.10 -6.69 -10.02
N ALA A 114 -6.73 -6.31 -11.13
CA ALA A 114 -7.85 -5.37 -11.14
C ALA A 114 -9.10 -5.91 -10.41
N SER A 115 -9.16 -7.21 -10.12
CA SER A 115 -10.25 -7.89 -9.41
C SER A 115 -9.97 -8.00 -7.91
N TRP A 116 -9.78 -6.85 -7.25
CA TRP A 116 -9.64 -6.79 -5.80
C TRP A 116 -10.81 -6.04 -5.14
N PRO A 117 -11.97 -6.71 -4.97
CA PRO A 117 -13.20 -6.04 -4.52
C PRO A 117 -13.12 -5.51 -3.09
N GLU A 118 -12.30 -6.10 -2.22
CA GLU A 118 -12.17 -5.69 -0.82
C GLU A 118 -11.31 -4.43 -0.64
N LEU A 119 -10.46 -4.09 -1.62
CA LEU A 119 -9.45 -3.04 -1.47
C LEU A 119 -10.07 -1.66 -1.26
N LEU A 120 -10.95 -1.23 -2.17
CA LEU A 120 -11.57 0.09 -2.10
C LEU A 120 -12.46 0.24 -0.84
N PRO A 121 -13.37 -0.70 -0.52
CA PRO A 121 -14.13 -0.66 0.73
C PRO A 121 -13.23 -0.59 1.98
N SER A 122 -12.11 -1.34 1.99
CA SER A 122 -11.16 -1.30 3.11
C SER A 122 -10.53 0.08 3.27
N MET A 123 -10.09 0.71 2.17
CA MET A 123 -9.50 2.06 2.24
C MET A 123 -10.53 3.09 2.69
N VAL A 124 -11.76 3.05 2.15
CA VAL A 124 -12.85 3.94 2.58
C VAL A 124 -13.14 3.75 4.07
N HIS A 125 -13.20 2.51 4.56
CA HIS A 125 -13.38 2.24 5.99
C HIS A 125 -12.23 2.82 6.84
N LEU A 126 -10.98 2.67 6.41
CA LEU A 126 -9.83 3.22 7.15
C LEU A 126 -9.80 4.74 7.18
N THR A 127 -10.39 5.44 6.20
CA THR A 127 -10.57 6.90 6.29
C THR A 127 -11.51 7.33 7.42
N GLN A 128 -12.37 6.42 7.92
CA GLN A 128 -13.27 6.70 9.04
C GLN A 128 -12.62 6.40 10.41
N SER A 129 -11.37 5.95 10.43
CA SER A 129 -10.63 5.68 11.66
C SER A 129 -10.50 6.94 12.54
N PRO A 130 -10.59 6.82 13.87
CA PRO A 130 -10.27 7.94 14.76
C PRO A 130 -8.77 8.29 14.76
N ASP A 131 -7.90 7.38 14.29
CA ASP A 131 -6.47 7.65 14.16
C ASP A 131 -6.17 8.34 12.83
N ALA A 132 -5.76 9.61 12.91
CA ALA A 132 -5.35 10.40 11.76
C ALA A 132 -4.23 9.76 10.93
N SER A 133 -3.33 8.99 11.56
CA SER A 133 -2.24 8.30 10.86
C SER A 133 -2.74 7.13 10.00
N ILE A 134 -3.85 6.49 10.39
CA ILE A 134 -4.54 5.46 9.60
C ILE A 134 -5.30 6.12 8.45
N GLN A 135 -5.99 7.25 8.73
CA GLN A 135 -6.67 8.03 7.69
C GLN A 135 -5.70 8.44 6.57
N VAL A 136 -4.53 8.98 6.94
CA VAL A 136 -3.46 9.35 5.99
C VAL A 136 -3.01 8.16 5.17
N THR A 137 -2.81 7.00 5.82
CA THR A 137 -2.40 5.77 5.13
C THR A 137 -3.42 5.37 4.05
N ALA A 138 -4.70 5.42 4.38
CA ALA A 138 -5.78 5.09 3.45
C ALA A 138 -5.87 6.08 2.28
N LEU A 139 -5.77 7.38 2.56
CA LEU A 139 -5.78 8.44 1.55
C LEU A 139 -4.57 8.34 0.60
N ASP A 140 -3.37 8.05 1.13
CA ASP A 140 -2.17 7.83 0.33
C ASP A 140 -2.30 6.57 -0.56
N VAL A 141 -2.93 5.50 -0.07
CA VAL A 141 -3.24 4.32 -0.91
C VAL A 141 -4.22 4.70 -2.02
N LEU A 142 -5.29 5.44 -1.71
CA LEU A 142 -6.24 5.90 -2.73
C LEU A 142 -5.57 6.78 -3.79
N ALA A 143 -4.63 7.64 -3.39
CA ALA A 143 -3.83 8.43 -4.34
C ALA A 143 -3.01 7.54 -5.28
N MET A 144 -2.32 6.54 -4.74
CA MET A 144 -1.57 5.58 -5.56
C MET A 144 -2.51 4.76 -6.48
N LEU A 145 -3.66 4.33 -5.99
CA LEU A 145 -4.62 3.59 -6.81
C LEU A 145 -5.20 4.46 -7.93
N ALA A 146 -5.40 5.75 -7.71
CA ALA A 146 -5.75 6.67 -8.78
C ALA A 146 -4.67 6.65 -9.88
N GLU A 147 -3.39 6.81 -9.52
CA GLU A 147 -2.28 6.81 -10.48
C GLU A 147 -2.17 5.52 -11.31
N TYR A 148 -2.34 4.34 -10.70
CA TYR A 148 -2.10 3.05 -11.37
C TYR A 148 -3.36 2.37 -11.92
N THR A 149 -4.53 2.64 -11.32
CA THR A 149 -5.79 1.94 -11.60
C THR A 149 -6.96 2.91 -11.81
N GLY A 150 -6.68 4.17 -12.15
CA GLY A 150 -7.67 5.24 -12.25
C GLY A 150 -8.89 4.92 -13.11
N ALA A 151 -8.73 4.16 -14.21
CA ALA A 151 -9.83 3.71 -15.06
C ALA A 151 -10.88 2.87 -14.30
N THR A 152 -10.43 1.97 -13.42
CA THR A 152 -11.30 1.14 -12.58
C THR A 152 -11.94 1.94 -11.45
N LEU A 153 -11.30 3.02 -11.00
CA LEU A 153 -11.85 3.88 -9.95
C LEU A 153 -12.88 4.90 -10.47
N LYS A 154 -12.92 5.19 -11.79
CA LYS A 154 -13.87 6.16 -12.36
C LYS A 154 -15.33 5.86 -12.02
N VAL A 155 -15.70 4.57 -11.95
CA VAL A 155 -17.08 4.18 -11.57
C VAL A 155 -17.46 4.62 -10.15
N HIS A 156 -16.49 4.92 -9.29
CA HIS A 156 -16.69 5.41 -7.93
C HIS A 156 -16.41 6.92 -7.78
N HIS A 157 -16.35 7.66 -8.89
CA HIS A 157 -15.94 9.07 -8.89
C HIS A 157 -16.71 9.98 -7.93
N GLU A 158 -18.05 9.89 -7.88
CA GLU A 158 -18.85 10.71 -6.96
C GLU A 158 -18.48 10.45 -5.49
N GLN A 159 -18.41 9.16 -5.11
CA GLN A 159 -18.07 8.75 -3.75
C GLN A 159 -16.65 9.20 -3.37
N LEU A 160 -15.67 8.99 -4.25
CA LEU A 160 -14.27 9.34 -4.00
C LEU A 160 -14.08 10.86 -3.96
N THR A 161 -14.74 11.61 -4.85
CA THR A 161 -14.70 13.07 -4.85
C THR A 161 -15.27 13.59 -3.55
N HIS A 162 -16.49 13.16 -3.17
CA HIS A 162 -17.09 13.55 -1.89
C HIS A 162 -16.21 13.18 -0.68
N LEU A 163 -15.60 12.00 -0.69
CA LEU A 163 -14.66 11.59 0.36
C LEU A 163 -13.50 12.58 0.49
N PHE A 164 -12.78 12.86 -0.61
CA PHE A 164 -11.62 13.75 -0.57
C PHE A 164 -12.01 15.19 -0.19
N THR A 165 -13.10 15.71 -0.74
CA THR A 165 -13.58 17.07 -0.42
C THR A 165 -13.99 17.19 1.05
N SER A 166 -14.60 16.15 1.63
CA SER A 166 -14.98 16.15 3.05
C SER A 166 -13.77 16.31 3.97
N PHE A 167 -12.62 15.72 3.63
CA PHE A 167 -11.37 15.93 4.37
C PHE A 167 -10.84 17.34 4.18
N ILE A 168 -10.78 17.81 2.93
CA ILE A 168 -10.21 19.11 2.56
C ILE A 168 -10.96 20.26 3.26
N SER A 169 -12.29 20.23 3.24
CA SER A 169 -13.15 21.25 3.82
C SER A 169 -13.32 21.09 5.34
N SER A 170 -12.87 19.99 5.94
CA SER A 170 -13.02 19.75 7.36
C SER A 170 -12.01 20.53 8.20
N SER A 171 -12.54 21.34 9.11
CA SER A 171 -11.76 22.05 10.14
C SER A 171 -11.20 21.11 11.21
N THR A 172 -11.85 19.95 11.43
CA THR A 172 -11.47 18.96 12.44
C THR A 172 -10.48 17.92 11.90
N ALA A 173 -10.38 17.75 10.58
CA ALA A 173 -9.39 16.88 9.97
C ALA A 173 -7.96 17.35 10.27
N SER A 174 -7.04 16.40 10.49
CA SER A 174 -5.64 16.74 10.70
C SER A 174 -5.04 17.38 9.45
N LYS A 175 -4.03 18.26 9.62
CA LYS A 175 -3.32 18.86 8.48
C LYS A 175 -2.75 17.78 7.54
N ALA A 176 -2.24 16.68 8.09
CA ALA A 176 -1.71 15.56 7.31
C ALA A 176 -2.81 14.86 6.49
N SER A 177 -3.97 14.59 7.09
CA SER A 177 -5.12 13.99 6.39
C SER A 177 -5.61 14.89 5.26
N ARG A 178 -5.69 16.22 5.49
CA ARG A 178 -6.03 17.19 4.43
C ARG A 178 -5.05 17.17 3.27
N VAL A 179 -3.75 17.13 3.54
CA VAL A 179 -2.71 17.04 2.51
C VAL A 179 -2.81 15.72 1.74
N ALA A 180 -3.03 14.60 2.42
CA ALA A 180 -3.20 13.30 1.77
C ALA A 180 -4.46 13.26 0.89
N ALA A 181 -5.58 13.83 1.37
CA ALA A 181 -6.81 13.95 0.60
C ALA A 181 -6.62 14.84 -0.64
N TRP A 182 -5.89 15.94 -0.53
CA TRP A 182 -5.51 16.77 -1.67
C TRP A 182 -4.68 16.01 -2.71
N LYS A 183 -3.69 15.24 -2.28
CA LYS A 183 -2.89 14.42 -3.20
C LYS A 183 -3.75 13.38 -3.92
N ALA A 184 -4.63 12.70 -3.18
CA ALA A 184 -5.54 11.71 -3.74
C ALA A 184 -6.51 12.34 -4.74
N LEU A 185 -7.06 13.50 -4.40
CA LEU A 185 -7.92 14.28 -5.28
C LEU A 185 -7.18 14.65 -6.57
N SER A 186 -5.99 15.23 -6.48
CA SER A 186 -5.18 15.63 -7.64
C SER A 186 -4.80 14.46 -8.54
N ALA A 187 -4.45 13.30 -7.96
CA ALA A 187 -4.19 12.09 -8.73
C ALA A 187 -5.45 11.59 -9.45
N PHE A 188 -6.62 11.71 -8.81
CA PHE A 188 -7.88 11.26 -9.36
C PHE A 188 -8.46 12.17 -10.45
N VAL A 189 -8.26 13.49 -10.37
CA VAL A 189 -8.70 14.48 -11.38
C VAL A 189 -8.29 14.07 -12.78
N LEU A 190 -7.07 13.56 -12.94
CA LEU A 190 -6.49 13.19 -14.23
C LEU A 190 -7.29 12.09 -14.96
N HIS A 191 -8.19 11.42 -14.25
CA HIS A 191 -9.06 10.37 -14.78
C HIS A 191 -10.49 10.84 -15.05
N LEU A 192 -10.85 12.07 -14.69
CA LEU A 192 -12.18 12.63 -14.96
C LEU A 192 -12.19 13.29 -16.34
N GLU A 193 -13.11 12.84 -17.20
CA GLU A 193 -13.17 13.28 -18.61
C GLU A 193 -14.23 14.37 -18.85
N SER A 194 -15.22 14.53 -17.97
CA SER A 194 -16.30 15.50 -18.14
C SER A 194 -16.07 16.79 -17.35
N ASN A 195 -16.43 17.94 -17.94
CA ASN A 195 -16.41 19.23 -17.25
C ASN A 195 -17.29 19.24 -15.99
N ASP A 196 -18.40 18.49 -16.01
CA ASP A 196 -19.28 18.35 -14.84
C ASP A 196 -18.59 17.61 -13.69
N ALA A 197 -17.81 16.57 -14.02
CA ALA A 197 -16.99 15.89 -13.01
C ALA A 197 -15.87 16.81 -12.51
N LEU A 198 -15.36 17.74 -13.32
CA LEU A 198 -14.32 18.71 -12.93
C LEU A 198 -14.86 19.93 -12.16
N GLN A 199 -16.17 20.19 -12.18
CA GLN A 199 -16.81 21.35 -11.55
C GLN A 199 -16.52 21.45 -10.05
N PRO A 200 -16.64 20.37 -9.24
CA PRO A 200 -16.32 20.39 -7.82
C PRO A 200 -14.88 20.85 -7.54
N PHE A 201 -13.93 20.56 -8.42
CA PHE A 201 -12.52 20.90 -8.23
C PHE A 201 -12.25 22.40 -8.37
N SER A 202 -12.97 23.07 -9.29
CA SER A 202 -12.84 24.51 -9.49
C SER A 202 -13.18 25.33 -8.23
N GLN A 203 -14.09 24.81 -7.40
CA GLN A 203 -14.54 25.48 -6.17
C GLN A 203 -13.56 25.33 -5.01
N ILE A 204 -12.64 24.36 -5.08
CA ILE A 204 -11.75 23.99 -3.97
C ILE A 204 -10.31 24.47 -4.22
N LEU A 205 -9.97 24.82 -5.47
CA LEU A 205 -8.66 25.41 -5.81
C LEU A 205 -8.35 26.73 -5.06
N PRO A 206 -9.30 27.67 -4.86
CA PRO A 206 -8.99 28.90 -4.13
C PRO A 206 -8.46 28.69 -2.70
N PRO A 207 -9.09 27.85 -1.83
CA PRO A 207 -8.54 27.54 -0.51
C PRO A 207 -7.26 26.67 -0.52
N PHE A 208 -6.83 26.14 -1.68
CA PHE A 208 -5.55 25.42 -1.80
C PHE A 208 -4.35 26.35 -1.99
N LEU A 209 -4.54 27.50 -2.63
CA LEU A 209 -3.47 28.44 -3.00
C LEU A 209 -3.15 29.48 -1.92
N GLN A 210 -3.92 29.50 -0.83
CA GLN A 210 -3.79 30.42 0.31
C GLN A 210 -3.10 29.72 1.49
#